data_AF-A0A2M7WY63-F1
#
_entry.id   AF-A0A2M7WY63-F1
#
_cell.length_a   1.000
_cell.length_b   1.000
_cell.length_c   1.000
_cell.angle_alpha   90.00
_cell.angle_beta   90.00
_cell.angle_gamma   90.00
#
_symmetry.space_group_name_H-M   'P 1'
#
loop_
_entity.id
_entity.type
_entity.pdbx_description
1 polymer ?
#
loop_
_entity_poly.entity_id
_entity_poly.type
_entity_poly.pdbx_seq_one_letter_code
_entity_poly.pdbx_strand_id
1 'polypeptide(L)'
;IDILQIRNGQIHILDYKPKAAKEQPIDQLTLYAMALSRLTGLRLFEFKCAWFDEQDYFEFYPLHVLHKPKKGRRKRKVYTWEGVYNINQNKQKIESIYPTSI
;
A
#
# COMPACT_ATOMS: atom_id res chain seq x y z
N ILE A 1 -5.81 -13.06 16.96
CA ILE A 1 -6.00 -13.83 15.72
C ILE A 1 -7.11 -14.80 16.00
N ASP A 2 -8.29 -14.54 15.46
CA ASP A 2 -9.44 -15.39 15.70
C ASP A 2 -9.53 -16.47 14.63
N ILE A 3 -9.27 -16.10 13.39
CA ILE A 3 -9.39 -17.01 12.24
C ILE A 3 -8.19 -16.82 11.31
N LEU A 4 -7.65 -17.93 10.83
CA LEU A 4 -6.61 -17.96 9.80
C LEU A 4 -7.07 -18.88 8.67
N GLN A 5 -7.14 -18.34 7.46
CA GLN A 5 -7.65 -19.04 6.28
C GLN A 5 -6.68 -18.94 5.11
N ILE A 6 -6.67 -19.94 4.24
CA ILE A 6 -5.97 -19.87 2.96
C ILE A 6 -7.03 -19.73 1.87
N ARG A 7 -6.99 -18.62 1.13
CA ARG A 7 -7.96 -18.30 0.05
C ARG A 7 -7.17 -17.85 -1.17
N ASN A 8 -7.38 -18.50 -2.32
CA ASN A 8 -6.72 -18.15 -3.58
C ASN A 8 -5.18 -18.05 -3.48
N GLY A 9 -4.56 -18.92 -2.68
CA GLY A 9 -3.10 -18.90 -2.44
C GLY A 9 -2.60 -17.78 -1.54
N GLN A 10 -3.49 -17.00 -0.91
CA GLN A 10 -3.15 -15.98 0.08
C GLN A 10 -3.62 -16.41 1.48
N ILE A 11 -2.85 -16.02 2.50
CA ILE A 11 -3.19 -16.24 3.90
C ILE A 11 -4.00 -15.05 4.41
N HIS A 12 -5.25 -15.31 4.77
CA HIS A 12 -6.17 -14.36 5.35
C HIS A 12 -6.12 -14.46 6.88
N ILE A 13 -5.68 -13.39 7.52
CA ILE A 13 -5.72 -13.21 8.97
C ILE A 13 -6.98 -12.40 9.27
N LEU A 14 -7.90 -13.00 10.03
CA LEU A 14 -9.21 -12.45 10.34
C LEU A 14 -9.35 -12.26 11.85
N ASP A 15 -9.79 -11.06 12.24
CA ASP A 15 -10.00 -10.65 13.64
C ASP A 15 -11.42 -10.09 13.77
N TYR A 16 -12.21 -10.64 14.69
CA TYR A 16 -13.59 -10.23 14.93
C TYR A 16 -13.61 -9.06 15.91
N LYS A 17 -14.27 -7.97 15.50
CA LYS A 17 -14.36 -6.75 16.31
C LYS A 17 -15.78 -6.22 16.35
N PRO A 18 -16.45 -6.17 17.51
CA PRO A 18 -17.79 -5.60 17.58
C PRO A 18 -17.74 -4.11 17.20
N LYS A 19 -18.55 -3.70 16.21
CA LYS A 19 -18.53 -2.36 15.59
C LYS A 19 -17.25 -2.09 14.79
N ALA A 20 -16.99 -2.95 13.80
CA ALA A 20 -15.84 -2.89 12.91
C ALA A 20 -15.69 -1.54 12.18
N ALA A 21 -16.79 -0.83 11.96
CA ALA A 21 -16.76 0.50 11.34
C ALA A 21 -16.04 1.58 12.18
N LYS A 22 -15.99 1.43 13.52
CA LYS A 22 -15.43 2.45 14.43
C LYS A 22 -14.00 2.15 14.85
N GLU A 23 -13.59 0.88 14.87
CA GLU A 23 -12.23 0.46 15.22
C GLU A 23 -11.39 0.14 13.98
N GLN A 24 -10.13 0.57 13.98
CA GLN A 24 -9.17 0.25 12.92
C GLN A 24 -7.97 -0.50 13.51
N PRO A 25 -8.05 -1.83 13.68
CA PRO A 25 -6.99 -2.66 14.27
C PRO A 25 -5.81 -2.91 13.32
N ILE A 26 -5.45 -1.93 12.49
CA ILE A 26 -4.46 -2.05 11.42
C ILE A 26 -3.09 -2.42 11.99
N ASP A 27 -2.64 -1.74 13.05
CA ASP A 27 -1.31 -1.97 13.64
C ASP A 27 -1.19 -3.37 14.23
N GLN A 28 -2.20 -3.80 14.97
CA GLN A 28 -2.26 -5.13 15.60
C GLN A 28 -2.25 -6.24 14.54
N LEU A 29 -3.11 -6.13 13.53
CA LEU A 29 -3.17 -7.08 12.42
C LEU A 29 -1.87 -7.11 11.59
N THR A 30 -1.22 -5.96 11.42
CA THR A 30 0.07 -5.87 10.74
C THR A 30 1.17 -6.57 11.54
N LEU A 31 1.17 -6.41 12.87
CA LEU A 31 2.13 -7.10 13.74
C LEU A 31 1.95 -8.62 13.67
N TYR A 32 0.72 -9.11 13.64
CA TYR A 32 0.44 -10.54 13.46
C TYR A 32 0.95 -11.06 12.11
N ALA A 33 0.71 -10.35 11.02
CA ALA A 33 1.25 -10.72 9.71
C ALA A 33 2.78 -10.74 9.69
N MET A 34 3.44 -9.78 10.33
CA MET A 34 4.90 -9.75 10.45
C MET A 34 5.44 -10.92 11.27
N ALA A 35 4.82 -11.23 12.41
CA ALA A 35 5.21 -12.36 13.26
C ALA A 35 5.05 -13.69 12.50
N LEU A 36 3.91 -13.89 11.83
CA LEU A 36 3.64 -15.08 11.01
C LEU A 36 4.59 -15.20 9.83
N SER A 37 4.90 -14.10 9.14
CA SER A 37 5.88 -14.07 8.06
C SER A 37 7.27 -14.51 8.55
N ARG A 38 7.69 -14.05 9.74
CA ARG A 38 8.97 -14.43 10.34
C ARG A 38 9.00 -15.90 10.77
N LEU A 39 7.89 -16.40 11.31
CA LEU A 39 7.78 -17.78 11.81
C LEU A 39 7.72 -18.80 10.67
N THR A 40 6.98 -18.50 9.60
CA THR A 40 6.74 -19.43 8.48
C THR A 40 7.73 -19.26 7.32
N GLY A 41 8.46 -18.15 7.28
CA GLY A 41 9.34 -17.79 6.16
C GLY A 41 8.58 -17.31 4.92
N LEU A 42 7.25 -17.22 4.99
CA LEU A 42 6.41 -16.67 3.92
C LEU A 42 6.57 -15.16 3.83
N ARG A 43 6.41 -14.61 2.64
CA ARG A 43 6.61 -13.17 2.43
C ARG A 43 5.33 -12.42 2.78
N LEU A 44 5.46 -11.19 3.28
CA LEU A 44 4.33 -10.31 3.60
C LEU A 44 3.36 -10.05 2.43
N PHE A 45 3.77 -10.28 1.17
CA PHE A 45 2.89 -10.15 0.01
C PHE A 45 1.82 -11.25 -0.06
N GLU A 46 2.05 -12.39 0.61
CA GLU A 46 1.15 -13.54 0.64
C GLU A 46 0.06 -13.39 1.70
N PHE A 47 0.18 -12.39 2.57
CA PHE A 47 -0.75 -12.15 3.66
C PHE A 47 -1.77 -11.07 3.31
N LYS A 48 -3.02 -11.30 3.73
CA LYS A 48 -4.12 -10.35 3.70
C LYS A 48 -4.69 -10.27 5.11
N CYS A 49 -4.83 -9.07 5.63
CA CYS A 49 -5.40 -8.86 6.97
C CYS A 49 -6.80 -8.30 6.83
N ALA A 50 -7.71 -8.75 7.66
CA ALA A 50 -9.09 -8.29 7.65
C ALA A 50 -9.67 -8.28 9.06
N TRP A 51 -10.56 -7.33 9.29
CA TRP A 51 -11.39 -7.26 10.49
C TRP A 51 -12.83 -7.13 10.08
N PHE A 52 -13.71 -7.77 10.84
CA PHE A 52 -15.12 -7.86 10.47
C PHE A 52 -16.02 -7.90 11.70
N ASP A 53 -17.28 -7.54 11.48
CA ASP A 53 -18.38 -7.76 12.40
C ASP A 53 -19.57 -8.42 11.68
N GLU A 54 -20.77 -8.33 12.26
CA GLU A 54 -21.99 -8.91 11.71
C GLU A 54 -22.47 -8.21 10.43
N GLN A 55 -22.06 -6.97 10.17
CA GLN A 55 -22.56 -6.11 9.10
C GLN A 55 -21.46 -5.68 8.12
N ASP A 56 -20.25 -5.45 8.61
CA ASP A 56 -19.14 -4.86 7.89
C ASP A 56 -17.94 -5.81 7.81
N TYR A 57 -17.27 -5.81 6.65
CA TYR A 57 -16.04 -6.55 6.41
C TYR A 57 -15.01 -5.61 5.78
N PHE A 58 -13.86 -5.47 6.43
CA PHE A 58 -12.76 -4.63 5.96
C PHE A 58 -11.52 -5.47 5.75
N GLU A 59 -10.81 -5.24 4.64
CA GLU A 59 -9.57 -5.93 4.31
C GLU A 59 -8.47 -4.96 3.88
N PHE A 60 -7.23 -5.33 4.16
CA PHE A 60 -6.06 -4.59 3.74
C PHE A 60 -4.84 -5.49 3.55
N TYR A 61 -3.84 -4.95 2.84
CA TYR A 61 -2.56 -5.60 2.64
C TYR A 61 -1.53 -5.03 3.62
N PRO A 62 -0.96 -5.84 4.54
CA PRO A 62 0.01 -5.38 5.53
C PRO A 62 1.27 -4.78 4.87
N LEU A 63 1.65 -5.30 3.70
CA LEU A 63 2.76 -4.76 2.92
C LEU A 63 2.57 -3.27 2.57
N HIS A 64 1.36 -2.86 2.17
CA HIS A 64 1.09 -1.48 1.77
C HIS A 64 1.11 -0.50 2.95
N VAL A 65 0.77 -0.96 4.15
CA VAL A 65 0.83 -0.15 5.37
C VAL A 65 2.28 0.12 5.75
N LEU A 66 3.16 -0.87 5.58
CA LEU A 66 4.58 -0.76 5.91
C LEU A 66 5.39 -0.03 4.83
N HIS A 67 5.09 -0.28 3.55
CA HIS A 67 5.76 0.40 2.44
C HIS A 67 5.17 1.78 2.20
N LYS A 68 5.76 2.80 2.82
CA LYS A 68 5.62 4.17 2.31
C LYS A 68 6.38 4.27 0.99
N PRO A 69 5.74 4.53 -0.16
CA PRO A 69 6.47 4.78 -1.38
C PRO A 69 7.41 5.96 -1.13
N LYS A 70 8.70 5.81 -1.47
CA LYS A 70 9.66 6.91 -1.41
C LYS A 70 9.04 8.08 -2.19
N LYS A 71 8.71 9.18 -1.49
CA LYS A 71 8.03 10.39 -2.03
C LYS A 71 8.81 11.11 -3.16
N GLY A 72 9.83 10.49 -3.73
CA GLY A 72 10.60 11.04 -4.84
C GLY A 72 11.01 9.95 -5.82
N ARG A 73 10.12 9.59 -6.76
CA ARG A 73 10.64 9.44 -8.13
C ARG A 73 11.13 10.83 -8.51
N ARG A 74 12.45 11.07 -8.39
CA ARG A 74 13.10 12.31 -8.84
C ARG A 74 12.49 12.68 -10.19
N LYS A 75 11.93 13.88 -10.31
CA LYS A 75 11.45 14.43 -11.57
C LYS A 75 12.59 14.27 -12.58
N ARG A 76 12.40 13.43 -13.60
CA ARG A 76 13.43 13.19 -14.60
C ARG A 76 13.49 14.45 -15.47
N LYS A 77 14.61 15.17 -15.39
CA LYS A 77 14.97 16.21 -16.35
C LYS A 77 15.48 15.51 -17.61
N VAL A 78 14.88 15.80 -18.76
CA VAL A 78 15.41 15.37 -20.05
C VAL A 78 16.11 16.54 -20.70
N TYR A 79 17.39 16.33 -21.00
CA TYR A 79 18.23 17.29 -21.69
C TYR A 79 18.15 17.00 -23.19
N THR A 80 17.78 18.01 -23.96
CA THR A 80 17.78 17.98 -25.42
C THR A 80 18.56 19.18 -25.93
N TRP A 81 18.82 19.24 -27.23
CA TRP A 81 19.45 20.41 -27.86
C TRP A 81 18.58 21.69 -27.77
N GLU A 82 17.26 21.54 -27.61
CA GLU A 82 16.30 22.65 -27.45
C GLU A 82 16.25 23.20 -26.01
N GLY A 83 16.67 22.41 -25.02
CA GLY A 83 16.63 22.79 -23.60
C GLY A 83 16.26 21.64 -22.66
N VAL A 84 15.84 22.00 -21.44
CA VAL A 84 15.56 21.05 -20.35
C VAL A 84 14.05 20.90 -20.13
N TYR A 85 13.55 19.68 -20.24
CA TYR A 85 12.14 19.33 -20.03
C TYR A 85 11.94 18.65 -18.68
N ASN A 86 10.98 19.14 -17.89
CA ASN A 86 10.56 18.50 -16.65
C ASN A 86 9.43 17.51 -16.93
N ILE A 87 9.72 16.21 -17.01
CA ILE A 87 8.72 15.20 -17.33
C ILE A 87 7.88 14.85 -16.09
N ASN A 88 6.57 14.67 -16.30
CA ASN A 88 5.49 14.43 -15.32
C ASN A 88 4.85 15.69 -14.71
N GLN A 89 4.56 16.72 -15.51
CA GLN A 89 3.50 17.65 -15.12
C GLN A 89 2.18 16.86 -15.06
N ASN A 90 1.40 17.04 -14.00
CA ASN A 90 0.03 16.52 -13.91
C ASN A 90 -0.69 16.92 -15.21
N LYS A 91 -1.41 16.00 -15.88
CA LYS A 91 -2.07 16.30 -17.18
C LYS A 91 -2.97 17.54 -17.12
N GLN A 92 -3.51 17.86 -15.94
CA GLN A 92 -4.32 19.05 -15.69
C GLN A 92 -3.51 20.34 -15.45
N LYS A 93 -2.19 20.22 -15.30
CA LYS A 93 -1.25 21.29 -14.88
C LYS A 93 -0.01 21.32 -15.78
N ILE A 94 -0.19 21.03 -17.07
CA ILE A 94 0.85 21.23 -18.08
C ILE A 94 0.84 22.73 -18.42
N GLU A 95 1.61 23.53 -17.68
CA GLU A 95 1.62 24.99 -17.81
C GLU A 95 2.33 25.46 -19.10
N SER A 96 3.26 24.67 -19.64
CA SER A 96 3.84 24.89 -20.97
C SER A 96 4.60 23.67 -21.47
N ILE A 97 4.58 23.45 -22.80
CA ILE A 97 5.34 22.41 -23.50
C ILE A 97 6.74 22.93 -23.90
N TYR A 98 6.97 24.24 -23.74
CA TYR A 98 8.22 24.89 -24.12
C TYR A 98 9.32 24.65 -23.09
N PRO A 99 10.59 24.51 -23.53
CA PRO A 99 11.72 24.33 -22.63
C PRO A 99 11.85 25.54 -21.69
N THR A 100 12.25 25.29 -20.44
CA THR A 100 12.60 26.40 -19.53
C THR A 100 13.96 26.93 -19.98
N SER A 101 14.00 28.21 -20.39
CA SER A 101 15.22 28.88 -20.85
C SER A 101 16.36 28.70 -19.84
N ILE A 102 17.58 28.48 -20.35
CA ILE A 102 18.81 28.30 -19.56
C ILE A 102 19.09 29.54 -18.72
#